data_AF-A0A4R2K405-F1
#
_entry.id   AF-A0A4R2K405-F1
#
_cell.length_a   1.000
_cell.length_b   1.000
_cell.length_c   1.000
_cell.angle_alpha   90.00
_cell.angle_beta   90.00
_cell.angle_gamma   90.00
#
_symmetry.space_group_name_H-M   'P 1'
#
loop_
_entity.id
_entity.type
_entity.pdbx_description
1 polymer ?
#
loop_
_entity_poly.entity_id
_entity_poly.type
_entity_poly.pdbx_seq_one_letter_code
_entity_poly.pdbx_strand_id
1 'polypeptide(L)'
;THEFQSGGWTLPSMAIEVVMPEVPRFAMYAGCVLDQLSWQMNRSGQLTATARLIAQGEAIAATTGAGTPTALGLQRFGHFNGVVKRNGTALGNVVSAEITYANGLDRIETIRNDGKIEGGDPGMAALTGRIEVRFADSTLVTQAIDGTPCELEFAWSLGANASFTFTAHAVYLPVPRIEIPGP
;
A
#
# COMPACT_ATOMS: atom_id res chain seq x y z
N THR A 1 14.75 -11.78 -1.95
CA THR A 1 13.88 -10.74 -2.51
C THR A 1 12.45 -11.21 -2.37
N HIS A 2 11.52 -10.34 -1.98
CA HIS A 2 10.09 -10.64 -1.91
C HIS A 2 9.39 -9.88 -3.03
N GLU A 3 8.60 -10.57 -3.83
CA GLU A 3 7.83 -9.98 -4.93
C GLU A 3 6.35 -10.30 -4.72
N PHE A 4 5.51 -9.29 -4.89
CA PHE A 4 4.07 -9.40 -4.78
C PHE A 4 3.45 -8.83 -6.06
N GLN A 5 2.55 -9.59 -6.66
CA GLN A 5 1.85 -9.23 -7.89
C GLN A 5 0.36 -9.07 -7.60
N SER A 6 -0.28 -8.10 -8.27
CA SER A 6 -1.72 -7.88 -8.17
C SER A 6 -2.50 -8.88 -9.04
N GLY A 7 -3.82 -8.96 -8.81
CA GLY A 7 -4.73 -9.77 -9.65
C GLY A 7 -4.83 -11.26 -9.28
N GLY A 8 -4.13 -11.71 -8.24
CA GLY A 8 -4.32 -13.06 -7.69
C GLY A 8 -5.63 -13.18 -6.90
N TRP A 9 -6.36 -14.29 -7.11
CA TRP A 9 -7.57 -14.63 -6.36
C TRP A 9 -7.30 -15.33 -5.04
N THR A 10 -6.06 -15.77 -4.82
CA THR A 10 -5.60 -16.32 -3.54
C THR A 10 -4.63 -15.34 -2.91
N LEU A 11 -5.07 -14.70 -1.83
CA LEU A 11 -4.25 -13.76 -1.09
C LEU A 11 -3.54 -14.47 0.08
N PRO A 12 -2.31 -14.09 0.42
CA PRO A 12 -1.64 -14.61 1.60
C PRO A 12 -2.38 -14.16 2.87
N SER A 13 -2.52 -15.07 3.83
CA SER A 13 -3.06 -14.78 5.16
C SER A 13 -2.00 -14.96 6.23
N MET A 14 -2.14 -14.25 7.35
CA MET A 14 -1.29 -14.39 8.53
C MET A 14 -2.12 -14.40 9.82
N ALA A 15 -1.49 -14.76 10.94
CA ALA A 15 -2.07 -14.57 12.27
C ALA A 15 -1.29 -13.47 13.00
N ILE A 16 -2.00 -12.60 13.71
CA ILE A 16 -1.42 -11.47 14.46
C ILE A 16 -1.88 -11.58 15.90
N GLU A 17 -0.93 -11.67 16.84
CA GLU A 17 -1.23 -11.59 18.26
C GLU A 17 -1.02 -10.16 18.76
N VAL A 18 -2.01 -9.62 19.47
CA VAL A 18 -1.91 -8.36 20.21
C VAL A 18 -1.89 -8.68 21.70
N VAL A 19 -0.83 -8.22 22.37
CA VAL A 19 -0.61 -8.46 23.80
C VAL A 19 -0.79 -7.17 24.58
N MET A 20 -1.51 -7.24 25.70
CA MET A 20 -1.59 -6.16 26.69
C MET A 20 -0.86 -6.60 27.96
N PRO A 21 0.45 -6.42 28.12
CA PRO A 21 1.23 -7.09 29.18
C PRO A 21 0.78 -6.78 30.62
N GLU A 22 0.06 -5.68 30.85
CA GLU A 22 -0.49 -5.31 32.16
C GLU A 22 -1.71 -6.14 32.58
N VAL A 23 -2.35 -6.83 31.64
CA VAL A 23 -3.53 -7.68 31.85
C VAL A 23 -3.26 -9.01 31.13
N PRO A 24 -3.53 -10.20 31.69
CA PRO A 24 -3.30 -11.47 30.99
C PRO A 24 -4.29 -11.66 29.83
N ARG A 25 -4.13 -10.87 28.77
CA ARG A 25 -4.97 -10.80 27.57
C ARG A 25 -4.06 -10.86 26.35
N PHE A 26 -4.18 -11.98 25.64
CA PHE A 26 -3.46 -12.28 24.41
C PHE A 26 -4.52 -12.51 23.33
N ALA A 27 -4.73 -11.51 22.48
CA ALA A 27 -5.74 -11.53 21.43
C ALA A 27 -5.10 -12.01 20.12
N MET A 28 -5.43 -13.23 19.71
CA MET A 28 -4.97 -13.82 18.45
C MET A 28 -5.99 -13.55 17.34
N TYR A 29 -5.61 -12.74 16.36
CA TYR A 29 -6.37 -12.53 15.14
C TYR A 29 -5.88 -13.49 14.06
N ALA A 30 -6.67 -14.51 13.75
CA ALA A 30 -6.32 -15.52 12.76
C ALA A 30 -6.90 -15.19 11.38
N GLY A 31 -6.20 -15.60 10.31
CA GLY A 31 -6.69 -15.42 8.94
C GLY A 31 -6.72 -13.96 8.51
N CYS A 32 -5.78 -13.13 8.98
CA CYS A 32 -5.63 -11.75 8.55
C CYS A 32 -5.21 -11.71 7.08
N VAL A 33 -6.07 -11.16 6.22
CA VAL A 33 -5.80 -10.92 4.80
C VAL A 33 -5.75 -9.41 4.55
N LEU A 34 -4.83 -8.96 3.71
CA LEU A 34 -4.67 -7.54 3.36
C LEU A 34 -5.80 -7.10 2.43
N ASP A 35 -6.59 -6.12 2.86
CA ASP A 35 -7.59 -5.46 2.03
C ASP A 35 -7.00 -4.25 1.31
N GLN A 36 -6.30 -3.38 2.04
CA GLN A 36 -5.80 -2.12 1.48
C GLN A 36 -4.38 -1.81 1.98
N LEU A 37 -3.52 -1.34 1.09
CA LEU A 37 -2.23 -0.77 1.41
C LEU A 37 -2.16 0.65 0.85
N SER A 38 -1.85 1.63 1.69
CA SER A 38 -1.64 3.01 1.24
C SER A 38 -0.40 3.64 1.86
N TRP A 39 0.24 4.54 1.12
CA TRP A 39 1.34 5.34 1.62
C TRP A 39 1.43 6.65 0.85
N GLN A 40 2.14 7.61 1.44
CA GLN A 40 2.44 8.88 0.81
C GLN A 40 3.94 9.02 0.66
N MET A 41 4.37 9.68 -0.41
CA MET A 41 5.72 10.10 -0.68
C MET A 41 5.74 11.62 -0.65
N ASN A 42 6.61 12.19 0.18
CA ASN A 42 6.76 13.64 0.35
C ASN A 42 8.23 14.03 0.19
N ARG A 43 8.55 15.32 0.30
CA ARG A 43 9.96 15.78 0.31
C ARG A 43 10.69 15.44 1.63
N SER A 44 9.97 15.37 2.73
CA SER A 44 10.53 15.18 4.07
C SER A 44 9.51 14.51 5.01
N GLY A 45 9.98 14.10 6.19
CA GLY A 45 9.18 13.39 7.20
C GLY A 45 9.46 11.89 7.25
N GLN A 46 8.62 11.16 7.98
CA GLN A 46 8.71 9.71 8.04
C GLN A 46 7.85 9.09 6.93
N LEU A 47 8.42 8.14 6.18
CA LEU A 47 7.64 7.27 5.31
C LEU A 47 6.83 6.32 6.21
N THR A 48 5.52 6.34 6.03
CA THR A 48 4.59 5.48 6.76
C THR A 48 3.62 4.89 5.74
N ALA A 49 3.43 3.58 5.82
CA ALA A 49 2.39 2.89 5.09
C ALA A 49 1.29 2.47 6.08
N THR A 50 0.05 2.53 5.62
CA THR A 50 -1.12 2.01 6.34
C THR A 50 -1.59 0.75 5.64
N ALA A 51 -1.57 -0.36 6.36
CA ALA A 51 -2.16 -1.63 5.92
C ALA A 51 -3.48 -1.85 6.65
N ARG A 52 -4.56 -2.10 5.91
CA ARG A 52 -5.86 -2.53 6.44
C ARG A 52 -5.98 -4.03 6.21
N LEU A 53 -6.17 -4.78 7.29
CA LEU A 53 -6.35 -6.22 7.24
C LEU A 53 -7.73 -6.59 7.77
N ILE A 54 -8.28 -7.66 7.21
CA ILE A 54 -9.51 -8.30 7.69
C ILE A 54 -9.12 -9.66 8.26
N ALA A 55 -9.41 -9.89 9.54
CA ALA A 55 -9.20 -11.17 10.20
C ALA A 55 -10.47 -12.02 10.13
N GLN A 56 -10.29 -13.35 10.15
CA GLN A 56 -11.41 -14.29 10.24
C GLN A 56 -12.15 -14.16 11.58
N GLY A 57 -11.39 -13.88 12.65
CA GLY A 57 -11.91 -13.67 13.99
C GLY A 57 -10.79 -13.57 15.02
N GLU A 58 -11.19 -13.38 16.27
CA GLU A 58 -10.30 -13.25 17.43
C GLU A 58 -10.45 -14.45 18.36
N ALA A 59 -9.35 -14.91 18.95
CA ALA A 59 -9.32 -15.82 20.07
C ALA A 59 -8.51 -15.21 21.21
N ILE A 60 -9.09 -15.10 22.41
CA ILE A 60 -8.45 -14.50 23.58
C ILE A 60 -7.91 -15.60 24.50
N ALA A 61 -6.66 -15.49 24.89
CA ALA A 61 -6.00 -16.38 25.84
C ALA A 61 -5.37 -15.60 27.02
N ALA A 62 -5.05 -16.33 28.10
CA ALA A 62 -4.31 -15.81 29.25
C ALA A 62 -2.78 -15.95 29.11
N THR A 63 -2.32 -16.64 28.06
CA THR A 63 -0.91 -16.86 27.73
C THR A 63 -0.71 -16.67 26.24
N THR A 64 0.49 -16.25 25.84
CA THR A 64 0.83 -16.08 24.41
C THR A 64 0.78 -17.40 23.64
N GLY A 65 0.18 -17.36 22.44
CA GLY A 65 0.29 -18.41 21.43
C GLY A 65 1.43 -18.16 20.43
N ALA A 66 1.93 -16.93 20.32
CA ALA A 66 3.03 -16.56 19.43
C ALA A 66 4.44 -16.74 20.06
N GLY A 67 4.51 -16.99 21.37
CA GLY A 67 5.77 -17.13 22.10
C GLY A 67 6.45 -15.78 22.35
N THR A 68 7.78 -15.76 22.38
CA THR A 68 8.56 -14.52 22.57
C THR A 68 8.86 -13.86 21.21
N PRO A 69 8.32 -12.67 20.91
CA PRO A 69 8.61 -12.00 19.64
C PRO A 69 10.10 -11.67 19.52
N THR A 70 10.65 -11.88 18.32
CA THR A 70 11.98 -11.35 17.98
C THR A 70 11.85 -9.86 17.67
N ALA A 71 12.71 -9.04 18.25
CA ALA A 71 12.74 -7.61 17.94
C ALA A 71 13.13 -7.40 16.47
N LEU A 72 12.30 -6.65 15.74
CA LEU A 72 12.61 -6.28 14.36
C LEU A 72 13.58 -5.10 14.37
N GLY A 73 14.78 -5.30 13.82
CA GLY A 73 15.72 -4.21 13.54
C GLY A 73 15.14 -3.27 12.49
N LEU A 74 14.59 -2.14 12.93
CA LEU A 74 13.85 -1.25 12.05
C LEU A 74 14.81 -0.44 11.15
N GLN A 75 14.89 -0.80 9.88
CA GLN A 75 15.53 -0.01 8.85
C GLN A 75 14.44 0.71 8.04
N ARG A 76 14.33 2.03 8.20
CA ARG A 76 13.29 2.84 7.54
C ARG A 76 13.84 3.49 6.27
N PHE A 77 13.05 3.48 5.20
CA PHE A 77 13.27 4.39 4.08
C PHE A 77 12.92 5.82 4.49
N GLY A 78 13.79 6.76 4.15
CA GLY A 78 13.46 8.18 4.20
C GLY A 78 12.81 8.62 2.90
N HIS A 79 11.96 9.64 2.97
CA HIS A 79 11.36 10.28 1.79
C HIS A 79 12.40 10.74 0.75
N PHE A 80 13.55 11.22 1.21
CA PHE A 80 14.67 11.66 0.36
C PHE A 80 15.32 10.53 -0.46
N ASN A 81 15.09 9.26 -0.09
CA ASN A 81 15.61 8.11 -0.81
C ASN A 81 14.71 7.68 -1.99
N GLY A 82 13.58 8.37 -2.17
CA GLY A 82 12.57 8.03 -3.16
C GLY A 82 12.88 8.62 -4.54
N VAL A 83 12.55 7.89 -5.60
CA VAL A 83 12.48 8.38 -6.97
C VAL A 83 11.17 7.91 -7.60
N VAL A 84 10.54 8.79 -8.38
CA VAL A 84 9.43 8.42 -9.25
C VAL A 84 9.94 8.38 -10.68
N LYS A 85 9.73 7.28 -11.39
CA LYS A 85 10.08 7.15 -12.81
C LYS A 85 8.83 6.97 -13.64
N ARG A 86 8.87 7.52 -14.85
CA ARG A 86 7.91 7.30 -15.92
C ARG A 86 8.60 6.57 -17.04
N ASN A 87 8.11 5.40 -17.42
CA ASN A 87 8.68 4.58 -18.49
C ASN A 87 10.21 4.42 -18.34
N GLY A 88 10.66 4.10 -17.13
CA GLY A 88 12.08 3.96 -16.78
C GLY A 88 12.88 5.26 -16.59
N THR A 89 12.32 6.43 -16.91
CA THR A 89 13.02 7.73 -16.79
C THR A 89 12.54 8.51 -15.56
N ALA A 90 13.46 9.06 -14.77
CA ALA A 90 13.11 9.80 -13.55
C ALA A 90 12.28 11.07 -13.83
N LEU A 91 11.15 11.22 -13.14
CA LEU A 91 10.36 12.44 -13.07
C LEU A 91 10.91 13.34 -11.96
N GLY A 92 11.88 14.20 -12.29
CA GLY A 92 12.58 15.05 -11.32
C GLY A 92 11.74 16.18 -10.68
N ASN A 93 10.50 16.35 -11.11
CA ASN A 93 9.60 17.43 -10.72
C ASN A 93 8.44 16.99 -9.79
N VAL A 94 8.46 15.75 -9.29
CA VAL A 94 7.43 15.25 -8.35
C VAL A 94 7.61 15.87 -6.97
N VAL A 95 6.56 16.50 -6.46
CA VAL A 95 6.50 17.16 -5.14
C VAL A 95 5.98 16.22 -4.08
N SER A 96 4.90 15.50 -4.41
CA SER A 96 4.28 14.51 -3.55
C SER A 96 3.60 13.43 -4.39
N ALA A 97 3.43 12.24 -3.82
CA ALA A 97 2.61 11.18 -4.39
C ALA A 97 1.84 10.47 -3.27
N GLU A 98 0.60 10.08 -3.54
CA GLU A 98 -0.20 9.21 -2.70
C GLU A 98 -0.63 8.01 -3.51
N ILE A 99 -0.49 6.83 -2.92
CA ILE A 99 -0.84 5.57 -3.56
C ILE A 99 -1.71 4.78 -2.61
N THR A 100 -2.79 4.21 -3.15
CA THR A 100 -3.66 3.26 -2.48
C THR A 100 -3.90 2.08 -3.40
N TYR A 101 -3.50 0.90 -2.96
CA TYR A 101 -3.89 -0.37 -3.55
C TYR A 101 -4.95 -1.03 -2.66
N ALA A 102 -6.07 -1.43 -3.25
CA ALA A 102 -7.15 -2.13 -2.56
C ALA A 102 -7.49 -3.43 -3.30
N ASN A 103 -7.63 -4.53 -2.56
CA ASN A 103 -8.15 -5.81 -3.06
C ASN A 103 -9.69 -5.85 -3.05
N GLY A 104 -10.35 -4.91 -2.36
CA GLY A 104 -11.80 -4.82 -2.32
C GLY A 104 -12.43 -6.07 -1.70
N LEU A 105 -11.88 -6.51 -0.56
CA LEU A 105 -12.31 -7.74 0.10
C LEU A 105 -13.78 -7.66 0.52
N ASP A 106 -14.56 -8.66 0.10
CA ASP A 106 -15.92 -8.88 0.60
C ASP A 106 -15.89 -9.87 1.77
N ARG A 107 -16.58 -9.54 2.86
CA ARG A 107 -16.60 -10.37 4.07
C ARG A 107 -17.72 -11.39 3.95
N ILE A 108 -17.36 -12.66 4.03
CA ILE A 108 -18.34 -13.74 3.96
C ILE A 108 -18.85 -14.04 5.38
N GLU A 109 -19.94 -13.38 5.76
CA GLU A 109 -20.56 -13.53 7.08
C GLU A 109 -21.65 -14.61 7.03
N THR A 110 -21.29 -15.87 7.28
CA THR A 110 -22.25 -16.98 7.38
C THR A 110 -22.64 -17.30 8.82
N ILE A 111 -23.80 -17.94 9.01
CA ILE A 111 -24.24 -18.38 10.34
C ILE A 111 -23.35 -19.52 10.79
N ARG A 112 -22.46 -19.22 11.73
CA ARG A 112 -21.57 -20.17 12.38
C ARG A 112 -21.77 -20.13 13.89
N ASN A 113 -21.56 -21.27 14.54
CA ASN A 113 -21.64 -21.37 16.00
C ASN A 113 -20.48 -20.68 16.72
N ASP A 114 -19.41 -20.33 16.01
CA ASP A 114 -18.21 -19.64 16.53
C ASP A 114 -18.19 -18.13 16.25
N GLY A 115 -19.21 -17.60 15.54
CA GLY A 115 -19.34 -16.17 15.25
C GLY A 115 -18.26 -15.57 14.34
N LYS A 116 -17.47 -16.41 13.66
CA LYS A 116 -16.40 -15.97 12.76
C LYS A 116 -16.90 -15.77 11.33
N ILE A 117 -16.20 -14.95 10.55
CA ILE A 117 -16.43 -14.89 9.11
C ILE A 117 -15.88 -16.16 8.47
N GLU A 118 -16.48 -16.62 7.37
CA GLU A 118 -16.02 -17.80 6.66
C GLU A 118 -14.69 -17.53 5.94
N GLY A 119 -14.59 -16.34 5.36
CA GLY A 119 -13.42 -15.84 4.67
C GLY A 119 -13.60 -14.41 4.18
N GLY A 120 -12.61 -13.93 3.43
CA GLY A 120 -12.70 -12.68 2.68
C GLY A 120 -12.38 -12.96 1.22
N ASP A 121 -13.35 -12.75 0.34
CA ASP A 121 -13.17 -12.96 -1.11
C ASP A 121 -12.59 -11.70 -1.74
N PRO A 122 -11.47 -11.81 -2.50
CA PRO A 122 -10.95 -10.67 -3.25
C PRO A 122 -11.96 -10.18 -4.28
N GLY A 123 -12.19 -8.87 -4.28
CA GLY A 123 -12.99 -8.20 -5.29
C GLY A 123 -12.15 -7.70 -6.46
N MET A 124 -12.70 -6.73 -7.20
CA MET A 124 -11.94 -6.06 -8.24
C MET A 124 -10.86 -5.19 -7.60
N ALA A 125 -9.59 -5.56 -7.79
CA ALA A 125 -8.48 -4.78 -7.29
C ALA A 125 -8.44 -3.39 -7.94
N ALA A 126 -8.15 -2.38 -7.12
CA ALA A 126 -8.06 -0.99 -7.55
C ALA A 126 -6.73 -0.38 -7.10
N LEU A 127 -6.00 0.21 -8.04
CA LEU A 127 -4.86 1.07 -7.76
C LEU A 127 -5.28 2.51 -8.03
N THR A 128 -5.34 3.31 -6.98
CA THR A 128 -5.68 4.73 -7.07
C THR A 128 -4.59 5.57 -6.42
N GLY A 129 -4.57 6.85 -6.75
CA GLY A 129 -3.56 7.74 -6.22
C GLY A 129 -3.61 9.13 -6.82
N ARG A 130 -2.70 9.96 -6.35
CA ARG A 130 -2.47 11.31 -6.86
C ARG A 130 -0.98 11.57 -6.88
N ILE A 131 -0.52 12.32 -7.88
CA ILE A 131 0.83 12.83 -7.93
C ILE A 131 0.75 14.33 -8.13
N GLU A 132 1.49 15.08 -7.32
CA GLU A 132 1.68 16.50 -7.50
C GLU A 132 3.04 16.72 -8.15
N VAL A 133 3.03 17.43 -9.28
CA VAL A 133 4.23 17.73 -10.04
C VAL A 133 4.37 19.23 -10.23
N ARG A 134 5.59 19.75 -10.12
CA ARG A 134 5.90 21.09 -10.57
C ARG A 134 5.93 21.08 -12.10
N PHE A 135 5.17 21.95 -12.74
CA PHE A 135 5.22 22.07 -14.18
C PHE A 135 6.62 22.52 -14.64
N ALA A 136 7.27 21.69 -15.46
CA ALA A 136 8.61 21.93 -15.99
C ALA A 136 8.64 21.81 -17.52
N ASP A 137 7.83 20.91 -18.07
CA ASP A 137 7.66 20.67 -19.49
C ASP A 137 6.24 20.14 -19.80
N SER A 138 5.91 19.98 -21.08
CA SER A 138 4.59 19.54 -21.54
C SER A 138 4.40 18.02 -21.54
N THR A 139 5.39 17.22 -21.15
CA THR A 139 5.39 15.76 -21.36
C THR A 139 4.18 15.07 -20.73
N LEU A 140 3.89 15.40 -19.46
CA LEU A 140 2.76 14.82 -18.72
C LEU A 140 1.41 15.33 -19.25
N VAL A 141 1.37 16.57 -19.74
CA VAL A 141 0.16 17.18 -20.30
C VAL A 141 -0.17 16.59 -21.66
N THR A 142 0.82 16.48 -22.55
CA THR A 142 0.69 15.83 -23.86
C THR A 142 0.24 14.38 -23.68
N GLN A 143 0.85 13.62 -22.76
CA GLN A 143 0.40 12.26 -22.50
C GLN A 143 -1.05 12.18 -22.01
N ALA A 144 -1.45 13.06 -21.09
CA ALA A 144 -2.81 13.11 -20.60
C ALA A 144 -3.82 13.40 -21.73
N ILE A 145 -3.48 14.31 -22.65
CA ILE A 145 -4.29 14.65 -23.82
C ILE A 145 -4.37 13.47 -24.79
N ASP A 146 -3.25 12.79 -25.05
CA ASP A 146 -3.19 11.65 -25.97
C ASP A 146 -3.88 10.40 -25.39
N GLY A 147 -4.20 10.39 -24.09
CA GLY A 147 -4.83 9.26 -23.40
C GLY A 147 -3.96 8.00 -23.35
N THR A 148 -2.65 8.14 -23.55
CA THR A 148 -1.72 7.01 -23.58
C THR A 148 -1.34 6.57 -22.16
N PRO A 149 -1.29 5.26 -21.86
CA PRO A 149 -0.84 4.80 -20.56
C PRO A 149 0.67 5.02 -20.40
N CYS A 150 1.13 5.21 -19.17
CA CYS A 150 2.54 5.08 -18.82
C CYS A 150 2.75 4.16 -17.63
N GLU A 151 3.94 3.59 -17.55
CA GLU A 151 4.40 2.96 -16.33
C GLU A 151 4.90 4.02 -15.36
N LEU A 152 4.43 3.95 -14.11
CA LEU A 152 4.99 4.73 -13.00
C LEU A 152 5.64 3.80 -11.97
N GLU A 153 6.93 4.02 -11.74
CA GLU A 153 7.70 3.31 -10.72
C GLU A 153 7.97 4.25 -9.54
N PHE A 154 7.66 3.79 -8.34
CA PHE A 154 8.01 4.46 -7.08
C PHE A 154 9.03 3.59 -6.36
N ALA A 155 10.26 4.09 -6.26
CA ALA A 155 11.38 3.32 -5.74
C ALA A 155 12.09 4.04 -4.60
N TRP A 156 12.45 3.29 -3.55
CA TRP A 156 13.31 3.72 -2.47
C TRP A 156 14.54 2.81 -2.39
N SER A 157 15.71 3.38 -2.13
CA SER A 157 16.94 2.62 -1.93
C SER A 157 17.74 3.15 -0.74
N LEU A 158 18.24 2.23 0.09
CA LEU A 158 19.22 2.49 1.15
C LEU A 158 20.59 1.93 0.76
N GLY A 159 20.93 2.03 -0.54
CA GLY A 159 22.16 1.45 -1.11
C GLY A 159 22.03 -0.06 -1.30
N ALA A 160 23.12 -0.79 -1.06
CA ALA A 160 23.18 -2.25 -1.23
C ALA A 160 22.34 -3.03 -0.19
N ASN A 161 21.86 -2.36 0.87
CA ASN A 161 21.26 -3.01 2.03
C ASN A 161 19.77 -3.32 1.87
N ALA A 162 19.02 -2.43 1.20
CA ALA A 162 17.59 -2.58 1.03
C ALA A 162 17.07 -1.69 -0.11
N SER A 163 16.09 -2.21 -0.86
CA SER A 163 15.29 -1.46 -1.81
C SER A 163 13.82 -1.85 -1.71
N PHE A 164 12.96 -0.91 -2.05
CA PHE A 164 11.53 -1.14 -2.22
C PHE A 164 11.11 -0.49 -3.53
N THR A 165 10.39 -1.23 -4.36
CA THR A 165 9.88 -0.75 -5.65
C THR A 165 8.41 -1.12 -5.75
N PHE A 166 7.60 -0.14 -6.13
CA PHE A 166 6.20 -0.34 -6.50
C PHE A 166 5.99 0.16 -7.93
N THR A 167 5.46 -0.71 -8.79
CA THR A 167 5.28 -0.41 -10.21
C THR A 167 3.79 -0.42 -10.57
N ALA A 168 3.32 0.71 -11.08
CA ALA A 168 2.01 0.85 -11.69
C ALA A 168 2.18 0.76 -13.22
N HIS A 169 1.88 -0.39 -13.81
CA HIS A 169 2.21 -0.67 -15.22
C HIS A 169 1.41 0.14 -16.25
N ALA A 170 0.18 0.55 -15.92
CA ALA A 170 -0.69 1.28 -16.85
C ALA A 170 -1.44 2.41 -16.13
N VAL A 171 -0.81 3.57 -16.04
CA VAL A 171 -1.38 4.78 -15.45
C VAL A 171 -1.89 5.71 -16.54
N TYR A 172 -3.15 6.11 -16.42
CA TYR A 172 -3.79 7.11 -17.26
C TYR A 172 -3.87 8.43 -16.51
N LEU A 173 -3.25 9.47 -17.07
CA LEU A 173 -3.23 10.79 -16.44
C LEU A 173 -4.50 11.57 -16.81
N PRO A 174 -5.15 12.24 -15.83
CA PRO A 174 -6.28 13.09 -16.13
C PRO A 174 -5.83 14.32 -16.92
N VAL A 175 -6.62 14.76 -17.89
CA VAL A 175 -6.35 15.99 -18.64
C VAL A 175 -6.43 17.18 -17.66
N PRO A 176 -5.36 17.97 -17.50
CA PRO A 176 -5.37 19.11 -16.60
C PRO A 176 -6.34 20.17 -17.11
N ARG A 177 -7.20 20.68 -16.23
CA ARG A 177 -8.03 21.86 -16.53
C ARG A 177 -7.13 23.10 -16.41
N ILE A 178 -6.93 23.79 -17.51
CA ILE A 178 -6.25 25.10 -17.50
C ILE A 178 -7.27 26.12 -17.00
N GLU A 179 -7.07 26.63 -15.79
CA GLU A 179 -7.86 27.77 -15.32
C GLU A 179 -7.48 29.01 -16.13
N ILE A 180 -8.49 29.70 -16.67
CA ILE A 180 -8.32 31.03 -17.25
C ILE A 180 -8.61 32.01 -16.11
N PRO A 181 -7.60 32.59 -15.45
CA PRO A 181 -7.86 33.66 -14.50
C PRO A 181 -8.52 34.81 -15.27
N GLY A 182 -9.67 35.28 -14.77
CA GLY A 182 -10.33 36.46 -15.31
C GLY A 182 -9.46 37.71 -15.15
N PRO A 183 -9.78 38.79 -15.89
CA PRO A 183 -9.10 40.08 -15.74
C PRO A 183 -9.27 40.69 -14.34
#